data_AF-A0A416VVE8-F1
#
_entry.id   AF-A0A416VVE8-F1
#
_cell.length_a   1.000
_cell.length_b   1.000
_cell.length_c   1.000
_cell.angle_alpha   90.00
_cell.angle_beta   90.00
_cell.angle_gamma   90.00
#
_symmetry.space_group_name_H-M   'P 1'
#
loop_
_entity.id
_entity.type
_entity.pdbx_description
1 polymer ?
#
loop_
_entity_poly.entity_id
_entity_poly.type
_entity_poly.pdbx_seq_one_letter_code
_entity_poly.pdbx_strand_id
1 'polypeptide(L)'
;MKIFPIITLFVSIHLSVFSQNNKETFFQQANVLSTSEIIQQGDCYPLESDSAIVYYTIANQRYHDKMNEEEKQLSITSFLRTGDAYYLQGNYTKAFDCYIQGLKICESCNAPQIIPNIYLKIGSVYCTFFDYETGISYYKRAHKLYQLHPNKEKEYNLYTNLTGAYNYLGNVSEAKKYYQLSKQLTNSTDTLKNYINLLNKGLIYINEKKYSDAVHSFQQSLQFADKYQMSPRYECSSYEELYKTYLLMNNNDSTLYYLNKCYKLAQEYKLTDILVQSIKAYSTLYNKLDNPQKSLLYKGEYLSLSDSIFNTREFNRVKSMQAIHEMETTNKQFSILYGEKEKKELKIKRQSLGLLGFLFGFLLISVFLLVTYKQKRALSQAYKKLYHINQEIMASNDDNKKLRQQYEEKLHTVPIMSPKDQKQEKDILSEDDALNTKSAETSLKYQANTLTDQQKQLLLDSINQIMENTYEFCNDDFSLNKLATLVNSNSKYVSQVINEVYHKNFNTYINEFRIREARIRLTDLDNYGHYTIKAIAESLGYKSTTTFTNVFKSITGITPSIFQRMAQEEKKLEFKKMEIQDCQTNRNT
;
A
#
# COMPACT_ATOMS: atom_id res chain seq x y z
N MET A 1 -0.61 -94.12 24.21
CA MET A 1 -1.32 -93.20 25.13
C MET A 1 -1.06 -91.76 24.66
N LYS A 2 -1.89 -91.27 23.72
CA LYS A 2 -1.80 -89.94 23.10
C LYS A 2 -3.19 -89.30 23.21
N ILE A 3 -3.42 -88.48 24.23
CA ILE A 3 -4.59 -87.60 24.34
C ILE A 3 -4.08 -86.29 24.97
N PHE A 4 -3.38 -85.46 24.20
CA PHE A 4 -3.07 -84.06 24.60
C PHE A 4 -2.67 -83.15 23.41
N PRO A 5 -3.49 -83.04 22.35
CA PRO A 5 -3.47 -81.80 21.56
C PRO A 5 -4.85 -81.18 21.28
N ILE A 6 -5.96 -81.76 21.76
CA ILE A 6 -7.32 -81.25 21.44
C ILE A 6 -7.81 -80.22 22.47
N ILE A 7 -7.37 -80.31 23.74
CA ILE A 7 -7.79 -79.40 24.81
C ILE A 7 -7.12 -78.02 24.67
N THR A 8 -5.86 -77.94 24.21
CA THR A 8 -5.19 -76.66 23.96
C THR A 8 -5.76 -75.91 22.76
N LEU A 9 -6.25 -76.61 21.74
CA LEU A 9 -6.92 -76.01 20.57
C LEU A 9 -8.34 -75.53 20.93
N PHE A 10 -9.10 -76.29 21.70
CA PHE A 10 -10.45 -75.87 22.15
C PHE A 10 -10.41 -74.73 23.18
N VAL A 11 -9.41 -74.70 24.08
CA VAL A 11 -9.23 -73.58 25.02
C VAL A 11 -8.77 -72.32 24.29
N SER A 12 -7.91 -72.42 23.27
CA SER A 12 -7.50 -71.26 22.47
C SER A 12 -8.60 -70.77 21.51
N ILE A 13 -9.44 -71.66 20.96
CA ILE A 13 -10.61 -71.28 20.15
C ILE A 13 -11.73 -70.70 21.02
N HIS A 14 -11.98 -71.24 22.22
CA HIS A 14 -12.94 -70.63 23.15
C HIS A 14 -12.42 -69.30 23.72
N LEU A 15 -11.14 -69.15 24.04
CA LEU A 15 -10.58 -67.85 24.42
C LEU A 15 -10.60 -66.86 23.25
N SER A 16 -10.35 -67.29 22.02
CA SER A 16 -10.42 -66.39 20.86
C SER A 16 -11.85 -65.96 20.56
N VAL A 17 -12.83 -66.88 20.60
CA VAL A 17 -14.26 -66.60 20.40
C VAL A 17 -14.86 -65.81 21.56
N PHE A 18 -14.45 -66.08 22.81
CA PHE A 18 -14.86 -65.29 23.98
C PHE A 18 -14.21 -63.90 23.98
N SER A 19 -12.96 -63.78 23.49
CA SER A 19 -12.32 -62.48 23.26
C SER A 19 -12.94 -61.70 22.08
N GLN A 20 -13.42 -62.40 21.04
CA GLN A 20 -14.09 -61.80 19.89
C GLN A 20 -15.49 -61.31 20.27
N ASN A 21 -16.27 -62.12 20.99
CA ASN A 21 -17.56 -61.68 21.52
C ASN A 21 -17.41 -60.52 22.51
N ASN A 22 -16.40 -60.54 23.40
CA ASN A 22 -16.13 -59.39 24.27
C ASN A 22 -15.67 -58.15 23.49
N LYS A 23 -14.87 -58.31 22.43
CA LYS A 23 -14.47 -57.21 21.55
C LYS A 23 -15.67 -56.64 20.79
N GLU A 24 -16.53 -57.47 20.21
CA GLU A 24 -17.74 -57.01 19.50
C GLU A 24 -18.71 -56.30 20.45
N THR A 25 -18.93 -56.85 21.66
CA THR A 25 -19.76 -56.21 22.69
C THR A 25 -19.16 -54.89 23.15
N PHE A 26 -17.84 -54.82 23.30
CA PHE A 26 -17.09 -53.61 23.63
C PHE A 26 -17.17 -52.54 22.52
N PHE A 27 -16.99 -52.92 21.25
CA PHE A 27 -17.16 -52.02 20.12
C PHE A 27 -18.59 -51.50 20.01
N GLN A 28 -19.59 -52.35 20.26
CA GLN A 28 -20.99 -51.94 20.30
C GLN A 28 -21.28 -50.96 21.45
N GLN A 29 -20.72 -51.17 22.64
CA GLN A 29 -20.84 -50.23 23.76
C GLN A 29 -20.14 -48.90 23.48
N ALA A 30 -18.93 -48.93 22.91
CA ALA A 30 -18.19 -47.73 22.55
C ALA A 30 -18.86 -46.93 21.42
N ASN A 31 -19.58 -47.57 20.51
CA ASN A 31 -20.29 -46.89 19.41
C ASN A 31 -21.42 -45.97 19.88
N VAL A 32 -21.98 -46.18 21.07
CA VAL A 32 -23.06 -45.34 21.62
C VAL A 32 -22.52 -44.13 22.39
N LEU A 33 -21.27 -44.18 22.82
CA LEU A 33 -20.62 -43.10 23.58
C LEU A 33 -20.17 -41.96 22.64
N SER A 34 -20.13 -40.73 23.15
CA SER A 34 -19.46 -39.59 22.52
C SER A 34 -17.93 -39.74 22.52
N THR A 35 -17.23 -38.99 21.66
CA THR A 35 -15.75 -39.03 21.60
C THR A 35 -15.12 -38.68 22.96
N SER A 36 -15.69 -37.69 23.65
CA SER A 36 -15.25 -37.29 24.99
C SER A 36 -15.41 -38.42 26.02
N GLU A 37 -16.56 -39.10 26.03
CA GLU A 37 -16.81 -40.22 26.95
C GLU A 37 -15.87 -41.40 26.69
N ILE A 38 -15.56 -41.70 25.43
CA ILE A 38 -14.60 -42.74 25.05
C ILE A 38 -13.21 -42.42 25.61
N ILE A 39 -12.75 -41.19 25.44
CA ILE A 39 -11.45 -40.74 25.98
C ILE A 39 -11.46 -40.86 27.50
N GLN A 40 -12.55 -40.43 28.16
CA GLN A 40 -12.67 -40.52 29.62
C GLN A 40 -12.65 -41.98 30.12
N GLN A 41 -13.30 -42.91 29.41
CA GLN A 41 -13.22 -44.34 29.74
C GLN A 41 -11.79 -44.87 29.57
N GLY A 42 -11.07 -44.43 28.53
CA GLY A 42 -9.65 -44.74 28.37
C GLY A 42 -8.80 -44.23 29.53
N ASP A 43 -9.02 -42.99 29.96
CA ASP A 43 -8.31 -42.34 31.08
C ASP A 43 -8.54 -43.04 32.44
N CYS A 44 -9.55 -43.91 32.57
CA CYS A 44 -9.79 -44.74 33.76
C CYS A 44 -8.83 -45.94 33.88
N TYR A 45 -8.17 -46.33 32.80
CA TYR A 45 -7.18 -47.42 32.81
C TYR A 45 -5.76 -46.85 32.89
N PRO A 46 -4.77 -47.65 33.35
CA PRO A 46 -3.37 -47.29 33.18
C PRO A 46 -3.08 -46.95 31.72
N LEU A 47 -2.36 -45.85 31.48
CA LEU A 47 -2.20 -45.26 30.14
C LEU A 47 -1.59 -46.25 29.14
N GLU A 48 -0.61 -47.04 29.58
CA GLU A 48 0.09 -48.07 28.81
C GLU A 48 -0.70 -49.38 28.64
N SER A 49 -1.91 -49.48 29.19
CA SER A 49 -2.72 -50.70 29.08
C SER A 49 -3.33 -50.84 27.68
N ASP A 50 -3.48 -52.10 27.24
CA ASP A 50 -4.14 -52.39 25.96
C ASP A 50 -5.58 -51.86 25.93
N SER A 51 -6.27 -51.87 27.08
CA SER A 51 -7.63 -51.31 27.20
C SER A 51 -7.67 -49.81 26.91
N ALA A 52 -6.76 -49.02 27.51
CA ALA A 52 -6.68 -47.59 27.26
C ALA A 52 -6.42 -47.30 25.76
N ILE A 53 -5.46 -48.01 25.17
CA ILE A 53 -5.10 -47.88 23.75
C ILE A 53 -6.31 -48.18 22.85
N VAL A 54 -7.11 -49.20 23.15
CA VAL A 54 -8.31 -49.52 22.37
C VAL A 54 -9.31 -48.37 22.42
N TYR A 55 -9.62 -47.82 23.59
CA TYR A 55 -10.53 -46.67 23.71
C TYR A 55 -10.04 -45.47 22.89
N TYR A 56 -8.76 -45.08 23.04
CA TYR A 56 -8.23 -43.96 22.29
C TYR A 56 -8.17 -44.23 20.78
N THR A 57 -7.92 -45.47 20.36
CA THR A 57 -7.92 -45.85 18.94
C THR A 57 -9.32 -45.76 18.33
N ILE A 58 -10.36 -46.12 19.08
CA ILE A 58 -11.75 -45.93 18.65
C ILE A 58 -12.05 -44.43 18.48
N ALA A 59 -11.61 -43.58 19.41
CA ALA A 59 -11.75 -42.13 19.28
C ALA A 59 -11.00 -41.59 18.04
N ASN A 60 -9.78 -42.08 17.77
CA ASN A 60 -9.02 -41.69 16.57
C ASN A 60 -9.75 -42.04 15.27
N GLN A 61 -10.40 -43.20 15.19
CA GLN A 61 -11.12 -43.66 14.01
C GLN A 61 -12.35 -42.80 13.66
N ARG A 62 -12.86 -42.02 14.63
CA ARG A 62 -13.99 -41.13 14.39
C ARG A 62 -13.59 -39.89 13.61
N TYR A 63 -12.32 -39.49 13.64
CA TYR A 63 -11.86 -38.26 13.00
C TYR A 63 -12.22 -38.21 11.49
N HIS A 64 -12.76 -37.06 11.06
CA HIS A 64 -12.86 -36.71 9.65
C HIS A 64 -12.77 -35.18 9.45
N ASP A 65 -12.30 -34.74 8.29
CA ASP A 65 -11.95 -33.31 8.06
C ASP A 65 -13.13 -32.32 8.23
N LYS A 66 -14.37 -32.79 8.06
CA LYS A 66 -15.59 -31.98 8.18
C LYS A 66 -16.12 -31.80 9.61
N MET A 67 -15.41 -32.31 10.62
CA MET A 67 -15.80 -32.15 12.03
C MET A 67 -15.78 -30.68 12.46
N ASN A 68 -16.58 -30.35 13.47
CA ASN A 68 -16.47 -29.06 14.14
C ASN A 68 -15.13 -28.96 14.89
N GLU A 69 -14.75 -27.74 15.29
CA GLU A 69 -13.44 -27.49 15.91
C GLU A 69 -13.27 -28.20 17.28
N GLU A 70 -14.37 -28.41 18.02
CA GLU A 70 -14.34 -29.09 19.32
C GLU A 70 -14.03 -30.59 19.17
N GLU A 71 -14.71 -31.29 18.26
CA GLU A 71 -14.45 -32.69 17.94
C GLU A 71 -13.05 -32.91 17.33
N LYS A 72 -12.54 -31.93 16.56
CA LYS A 72 -11.14 -31.96 16.11
C LYS A 72 -10.16 -31.87 17.30
N GLN A 73 -10.43 -31.03 18.30
CA GLN A 73 -9.60 -30.95 19.51
C GLN A 73 -9.65 -32.24 20.34
N LEU A 74 -10.82 -32.87 20.44
CA LEU A 74 -10.94 -34.20 21.07
C LEU A 74 -10.14 -35.26 20.29
N SER A 75 -10.21 -35.24 18.96
CA SER A 75 -9.42 -36.14 18.11
C SER A 75 -7.91 -35.93 18.30
N ILE A 76 -7.43 -34.68 18.34
CA ILE A 76 -6.01 -34.40 18.63
C ILE A 76 -5.62 -34.97 20.00
N THR A 77 -6.49 -34.82 21.00
CA THR A 77 -6.26 -35.33 22.35
C THR A 77 -6.18 -36.86 22.34
N SER A 78 -7.08 -37.56 21.64
CA SER A 78 -7.03 -39.02 21.55
C SER A 78 -5.77 -39.51 20.84
N PHE A 79 -5.31 -38.82 19.79
CA PHE A 79 -4.04 -39.14 19.12
C PHE A 79 -2.85 -38.97 20.06
N LEU A 80 -2.82 -37.88 20.84
CA LEU A 80 -1.77 -37.66 21.86
C LEU A 80 -1.79 -38.75 22.93
N ARG A 81 -2.96 -39.12 23.45
CA ARG A 81 -3.11 -40.21 24.45
C ARG A 81 -2.65 -41.56 23.90
N THR A 82 -3.05 -41.88 22.68
CA THR A 82 -2.61 -43.10 21.98
C THR A 82 -1.09 -43.12 21.80
N GLY A 83 -0.53 -41.99 21.39
CA GLY A 83 0.91 -41.85 21.22
C GLY A 83 1.67 -42.02 22.54
N ASP A 84 1.19 -41.40 23.62
CA ASP A 84 1.78 -41.54 24.96
C ASP A 84 1.73 -42.98 25.47
N ALA A 85 0.61 -43.68 25.24
CA ALA A 85 0.47 -45.10 25.59
C ALA A 85 1.49 -45.96 24.82
N TYR A 86 1.60 -45.78 23.50
CA TYR A 86 2.61 -46.49 22.70
C TYR A 86 4.04 -46.15 23.12
N TYR A 87 4.31 -44.89 23.47
CA TYR A 87 5.62 -44.46 23.94
C TYR A 87 6.01 -45.19 25.23
N LEU A 88 5.08 -45.31 26.19
CA LEU A 88 5.29 -46.03 27.44
C LEU A 88 5.47 -47.55 27.25
N GLN A 89 4.83 -48.14 26.25
CA GLN A 89 5.04 -49.52 25.83
C GLN A 89 6.37 -49.76 25.08
N GLY A 90 7.16 -48.70 24.82
CA GLY A 90 8.38 -48.76 24.03
C GLY A 90 8.14 -48.85 22.52
N ASN A 91 6.90 -48.67 22.05
CA ASN A 91 6.56 -48.64 20.63
C ASN A 91 6.68 -47.22 20.06
N TYR A 92 7.93 -46.73 19.99
CA TYR A 92 8.20 -45.33 19.67
C TYR A 92 7.78 -44.92 18.26
N THR A 93 7.79 -45.86 17.30
CA THR A 93 7.42 -45.56 15.91
C THR A 93 5.92 -45.35 15.74
N LYS A 94 5.07 -46.16 16.40
CA LYS A 94 3.63 -45.90 16.47
C LYS A 94 3.31 -44.64 17.25
N ALA A 95 4.02 -44.40 18.36
CA ALA A 95 3.88 -43.17 19.11
C ALA A 95 4.13 -41.95 18.22
N PHE A 96 5.22 -42.00 17.44
CA PHE A 96 5.59 -40.93 16.53
C PHE A 96 4.52 -40.71 15.45
N ASP A 97 4.00 -41.77 14.84
CA ASP A 97 2.93 -41.67 13.84
C ASP A 97 1.69 -40.99 14.45
N CYS A 98 1.25 -41.39 15.65
CA CYS A 98 0.14 -40.74 16.34
C CYS A 98 0.38 -39.25 16.59
N TYR A 99 1.58 -38.86 17.02
CA TYR A 99 1.93 -37.46 17.24
C TYR A 99 1.92 -36.64 15.93
N ILE A 100 2.38 -37.24 14.82
CA ILE A 100 2.32 -36.61 13.49
C ILE A 100 0.88 -36.47 13.01
N GLN A 101 0.03 -37.47 13.21
CA GLN A 101 -1.40 -37.37 12.88
C GLN A 101 -2.09 -36.26 13.70
N GLY A 102 -1.83 -36.19 15.01
CA GLY A 102 -2.30 -35.08 15.85
C GLY A 102 -1.82 -33.71 15.35
N LEU A 103 -0.55 -33.60 14.92
CA LEU A 103 0.00 -32.35 14.37
C LEU A 103 -0.72 -31.92 13.09
N LYS A 104 -0.99 -32.86 12.18
CA LYS A 104 -1.72 -32.61 10.93
C LYS A 104 -3.13 -32.08 11.18
N ILE A 105 -3.82 -32.59 12.19
CA ILE A 105 -5.14 -32.09 12.58
C ILE A 105 -5.05 -30.69 13.19
N CYS A 106 -4.02 -30.41 14.01
CA CYS A 106 -3.77 -29.07 14.51
C CYS A 106 -3.54 -28.02 13.41
N GLU A 107 -3.02 -28.41 12.25
CA GLU A 107 -2.86 -27.50 11.11
C GLU A 107 -4.18 -27.20 10.39
N SER A 108 -5.20 -28.05 10.54
CA SER A 108 -6.53 -27.90 9.94
C SER A 108 -7.57 -27.25 10.88
N CYS A 109 -7.20 -26.97 12.13
CA CYS A 109 -8.06 -26.38 13.15
C CYS A 109 -7.34 -25.23 13.88
N ASN A 110 -8.07 -24.26 14.42
CA ASN A 110 -7.46 -23.11 15.11
C ASN A 110 -7.12 -23.45 16.57
N ALA A 111 -6.26 -24.45 16.80
CA ALA A 111 -5.89 -24.95 18.14
C ALA A 111 -4.38 -24.76 18.48
N PRO A 112 -3.85 -23.53 18.44
CA PRO A 112 -2.42 -23.26 18.67
C PRO A 112 -1.93 -23.68 20.07
N GLN A 113 -2.83 -23.82 21.05
CA GLN A 113 -2.51 -24.19 22.43
C GLN A 113 -2.04 -25.64 22.61
N ILE A 114 -2.32 -26.53 21.65
CA ILE A 114 -1.98 -27.97 21.72
C ILE A 114 -0.66 -28.27 20.99
N ILE A 115 -0.35 -27.52 19.91
CA ILE A 115 0.86 -27.67 19.09
C ILE A 115 2.16 -27.79 19.92
N PRO A 116 2.40 -26.97 20.97
CA PRO A 116 3.63 -27.07 21.74
C PRO A 116 3.78 -28.41 22.44
N ASN A 117 2.68 -29.03 22.90
CA ASN A 117 2.71 -30.35 23.51
C ASN A 117 3.10 -31.41 22.48
N ILE A 118 2.54 -31.35 21.27
CA ILE A 118 2.90 -32.26 20.19
C ILE A 118 4.40 -32.14 19.85
N TYR A 119 4.94 -30.93 19.79
CA TYR A 119 6.38 -30.72 19.60
C TYR A 119 7.23 -31.29 20.73
N LEU A 120 6.78 -31.19 21.99
CA LEU A 120 7.45 -31.89 23.10
C LEU A 120 7.45 -33.41 22.88
N LYS A 121 6.32 -33.99 22.48
CA LYS A 121 6.23 -35.44 22.24
C LYS A 121 7.14 -35.91 21.10
N ILE A 122 7.12 -35.21 19.97
CA ILE A 122 8.01 -35.46 18.83
C ILE A 122 9.48 -35.33 19.25
N GLY A 123 9.82 -34.26 19.98
CA GLY A 123 11.18 -34.04 20.46
C GLY A 123 11.67 -35.18 21.35
N SER A 124 10.81 -35.71 22.22
CA SER A 124 11.14 -36.87 23.06
C SER A 124 11.38 -38.14 22.24
N VAL A 125 10.61 -38.39 21.17
CA VAL A 125 10.88 -39.50 20.26
C VAL A 125 12.27 -39.35 19.63
N TYR A 126 12.61 -38.18 19.08
CA TYR A 126 13.95 -37.95 18.52
C TYR A 126 15.08 -38.20 19.53
N CYS A 127 14.92 -37.70 20.76
CA CYS A 127 15.88 -37.94 21.84
C CYS A 127 16.03 -39.42 22.20
N THR A 128 14.95 -40.22 22.16
CA THR A 128 14.99 -41.67 22.37
C THR A 128 15.80 -42.41 21.30
N PHE A 129 15.83 -41.87 20.08
CA PHE A 129 16.69 -42.34 18.99
C PHE A 129 18.07 -41.64 18.98
N PHE A 130 18.46 -41.00 20.08
CA PHE A 130 19.75 -40.32 20.25
C PHE A 130 19.99 -39.12 19.30
N ASP A 131 18.95 -38.66 18.59
CA ASP A 131 18.97 -37.48 17.72
C ASP A 131 18.62 -36.23 18.56
N TYR A 132 19.49 -35.93 19.52
CA TYR A 132 19.28 -34.88 20.52
C TYR A 132 19.19 -33.49 19.88
N GLU A 133 19.94 -33.22 18.81
CA GLU A 133 19.90 -31.93 18.13
C GLU A 133 18.52 -31.66 17.52
N THR A 134 17.94 -32.64 16.83
CA THR A 134 16.58 -32.52 16.29
C THR A 134 15.56 -32.43 17.42
N GLY A 135 15.70 -33.24 18.48
CA GLY A 135 14.85 -33.17 19.67
C GLY A 135 14.82 -31.77 20.31
N ILE A 136 16.01 -31.17 20.50
CA ILE A 136 16.18 -29.81 21.02
C ILE A 136 15.54 -28.77 20.08
N SER A 137 15.64 -28.95 18.76
CA SER A 137 14.98 -28.08 17.79
C SER A 137 13.46 -28.05 17.99
N TYR A 138 12.82 -29.21 18.15
CA TYR A 138 11.39 -29.31 18.46
C TYR A 138 11.03 -28.71 19.82
N TYR A 139 11.84 -28.95 20.85
CA TYR A 139 11.65 -28.31 22.16
C TYR A 139 11.74 -26.79 22.07
N LYS A 140 12.67 -26.24 21.29
CA LYS A 140 12.77 -24.79 21.05
C LYS A 140 11.56 -24.24 20.29
N ARG A 141 11.00 -24.99 19.33
CA ARG A 141 9.74 -24.63 18.66
C ARG A 141 8.59 -24.57 19.67
N ALA A 142 8.47 -25.56 20.57
CA ALA A 142 7.49 -25.55 21.66
C ALA A 142 7.69 -24.35 22.61
N HIS A 143 8.94 -24.04 22.97
CA HIS A 143 9.26 -22.92 23.85
C HIS A 143 8.77 -21.57 23.32
N LYS A 144 9.03 -21.28 22.03
CA LYS A 144 8.58 -20.03 21.40
C LYS A 144 7.06 -19.85 21.49
N LEU A 145 6.31 -20.94 21.37
CA LEU A 145 4.86 -20.91 21.45
C LEU A 145 4.34 -20.78 22.90
N TYR A 146 5.00 -21.43 23.88
CA TYR A 146 4.65 -21.23 25.29
C TYR A 146 4.92 -19.80 25.78
N GLN A 147 5.91 -19.10 25.20
CA GLN A 147 6.13 -17.68 25.52
C GLN A 147 4.95 -16.78 25.15
N LEU A 148 4.16 -17.16 24.13
CA LEU A 148 2.94 -16.43 23.74
C LEU A 148 1.76 -16.73 24.69
N HIS A 149 1.74 -17.94 25.27
CA HIS A 149 0.69 -18.41 26.17
C HIS A 149 1.29 -19.12 27.40
N PRO A 150 1.76 -18.36 28.41
CA PRO A 150 2.51 -18.91 29.53
C PRO A 150 1.73 -19.95 30.32
N ASN A 151 2.35 -21.10 30.59
CA ASN A 151 1.81 -22.16 31.43
C ASN A 151 2.94 -22.83 32.21
N LYS A 152 2.99 -22.56 33.53
CA LYS A 152 4.09 -22.99 34.41
C LYS A 152 4.31 -24.51 34.42
N GLU A 153 3.25 -25.29 34.33
CA GLU A 153 3.35 -26.76 34.34
C GLU A 153 3.97 -27.27 33.04
N LYS A 154 3.51 -26.76 31.90
CA LYS A 154 4.04 -27.11 30.58
C LYS A 154 5.47 -26.60 30.39
N GLU A 155 5.79 -25.42 30.91
CA GLU A 155 7.15 -24.87 30.93
C GLU A 155 8.11 -25.72 31.75
N TYR A 156 7.69 -26.23 32.92
CA TYR A 156 8.50 -27.15 33.71
C TYR A 156 8.89 -28.39 32.89
N ASN A 157 7.92 -29.06 32.27
CA ASN A 157 8.16 -30.26 31.45
C ASN A 157 9.08 -29.97 30.25
N LEU A 158 8.92 -28.82 29.61
CA LEU A 158 9.81 -28.37 28.54
C LEU A 158 11.25 -28.18 29.05
N TYR A 159 11.43 -27.49 30.19
CA TYR A 159 12.75 -27.19 30.73
C TYR A 159 13.47 -28.44 31.23
N THR A 160 12.76 -29.41 31.82
CA THR A 160 13.36 -30.70 32.20
C THR A 160 13.80 -31.51 30.98
N ASN A 161 12.99 -31.55 29.92
CA ASN A 161 13.35 -32.21 28.67
C ASN A 161 14.57 -31.57 27.99
N LEU A 162 14.61 -30.22 27.94
CA LEU A 162 15.78 -29.48 27.45
C LEU A 162 17.03 -29.74 28.30
N THR A 163 16.88 -29.77 29.63
CA THR A 163 17.97 -30.09 30.55
C THR A 163 18.56 -31.47 30.26
N GLY A 164 17.70 -32.49 30.14
CA GLY A 164 18.13 -33.85 29.78
C GLY A 164 18.82 -33.90 28.42
N ALA A 165 18.21 -33.34 27.38
CA ALA A 165 18.77 -33.36 26.03
C ALA A 165 20.12 -32.64 25.93
N TYR A 166 20.28 -31.48 26.56
CA TYR A 166 21.58 -30.78 26.60
C TYR A 166 22.62 -31.52 27.44
N ASN A 167 22.21 -32.21 28.51
CA ASN A 167 23.12 -33.07 29.26
C ASN A 167 23.65 -34.20 28.38
N TYR A 168 22.80 -34.88 27.61
CA TYR A 168 23.25 -35.94 26.71
C TYR A 168 24.08 -35.44 25.52
N LEU A 169 23.85 -34.19 25.10
CA LEU A 169 24.70 -33.51 24.11
C LEU A 169 26.05 -33.04 24.69
N GLY A 170 26.23 -33.08 26.02
CA GLY A 170 27.42 -32.58 26.71
C GLY A 170 27.49 -31.05 26.83
N ASN A 171 26.41 -30.32 26.51
CA ASN A 171 26.36 -28.87 26.66
C ASN A 171 25.93 -28.46 28.08
N VAL A 172 26.90 -28.47 28.99
CA VAL A 172 26.70 -28.18 30.42
C VAL A 172 26.11 -26.80 30.67
N SER A 173 26.49 -25.79 29.88
CA SER A 173 26.04 -24.42 30.06
C SER A 173 24.53 -24.29 29.87
N GLU A 174 24.02 -24.78 28.74
CA GLU A 174 22.57 -24.75 28.47
C GLU A 174 21.81 -25.71 29.40
N ALA A 175 22.37 -26.89 29.73
CA ALA A 175 21.75 -27.80 30.68
C ALA A 175 21.52 -27.13 32.05
N LYS A 176 22.53 -26.43 32.59
CA LYS A 176 22.41 -25.69 33.86
C LYS A 176 21.37 -24.56 33.80
N LYS A 177 21.35 -23.82 32.69
CA LYS A 177 20.39 -22.74 32.48
C LYS A 177 18.95 -23.25 32.54
N TYR A 178 18.62 -24.30 31.78
CA TYR A 178 17.27 -24.86 31.79
C TYR A 178 16.94 -25.59 33.10
N TYR A 179 17.92 -26.19 33.75
CA TYR A 179 17.76 -26.76 35.09
C TYR A 179 17.39 -25.71 36.14
N GLN A 180 18.03 -24.53 36.09
CA GLN A 180 17.68 -23.42 36.98
C GLN A 180 16.25 -22.94 36.74
N LEU A 181 15.83 -22.82 35.48
CA LEU A 181 14.46 -22.46 35.12
C LEU A 181 13.44 -23.49 35.59
N SER A 182 13.69 -24.80 35.42
CA SER A 182 12.78 -25.84 35.91
C SER A 182 12.71 -25.87 37.44
N LYS A 183 13.83 -25.63 38.13
CA LYS A 183 13.89 -25.59 39.60
C LYS A 183 13.10 -24.43 40.18
N GLN A 184 13.10 -23.25 39.54
CA GLN A 184 12.28 -22.10 39.95
C GLN A 184 10.77 -22.38 39.88
N LEU A 185 10.36 -23.33 39.04
CA LEU A 185 8.96 -23.76 38.87
C LEU A 185 8.58 -24.95 39.76
N THR A 186 9.49 -25.39 40.64
CA THR A 186 9.28 -26.51 41.56
C THR A 186 9.04 -26.01 42.97
N ASN A 187 8.00 -26.54 43.63
CA ASN A 187 7.76 -26.32 45.06
C ASN A 187 8.22 -27.55 45.88
N SER A 188 8.37 -27.38 47.19
CA SER A 188 8.85 -28.45 48.09
C SER A 188 7.88 -29.63 48.22
N THR A 189 6.61 -29.44 47.85
CA THR A 189 5.55 -30.46 47.92
C THR A 189 5.42 -31.31 46.65
N ASP A 190 6.00 -30.87 45.52
CA ASP A 190 5.91 -31.57 44.24
C ASP A 190 6.85 -32.79 44.19
N THR A 191 6.36 -33.95 44.64
CA THR A 191 7.13 -35.20 44.70
C THR A 191 7.84 -35.53 43.38
N LEU A 192 7.11 -35.60 42.28
CA LEU A 192 7.67 -35.97 40.98
C LEU A 192 8.73 -34.97 40.51
N LYS A 193 8.47 -33.67 40.65
CA LYS A 193 9.40 -32.64 40.17
C LYS A 193 10.69 -32.61 40.98
N ASN A 194 10.60 -32.81 42.29
CA ASN A 194 11.76 -32.89 43.16
C ASN A 194 12.64 -34.10 42.82
N TYR A 195 12.03 -35.26 42.58
CA TYR A 195 12.74 -36.45 42.09
C TYR A 195 13.47 -36.18 40.76
N ILE A 196 12.78 -35.62 39.75
CA ILE A 196 13.37 -35.32 38.44
C ILE A 196 14.51 -34.29 38.56
N ASN A 197 14.37 -33.30 39.44
CA ASN A 197 15.42 -32.31 39.68
C ASN A 197 16.68 -32.93 40.32
N LEU A 198 16.55 -33.97 41.15
CA LEU A 198 17.69 -34.71 41.71
C LEU A 198 18.43 -35.49 40.62
N LEU A 199 17.70 -36.20 39.76
CA LEU A 199 18.29 -36.88 38.59
C LEU A 199 19.03 -35.90 37.68
N ASN A 200 18.38 -34.82 37.26
CA ASN A 200 18.99 -33.83 36.36
C ASN A 200 20.23 -33.16 36.97
N LYS A 201 20.23 -32.94 38.29
CA LYS A 201 21.41 -32.44 39.01
C LYS A 201 22.57 -33.44 38.92
N GLY A 202 22.30 -34.73 39.11
CA GLY A 202 23.30 -35.78 38.96
C GLY A 202 23.87 -35.84 37.54
N LEU A 203 23.03 -35.74 36.51
CA LEU A 203 23.46 -35.70 35.10
C LEU A 203 24.35 -34.49 34.79
N ILE A 204 24.05 -33.31 35.36
CA ILE A 204 24.91 -32.14 35.25
C ILE A 204 26.28 -32.42 35.86
N TYR A 205 26.32 -33.04 37.05
CA TYR A 205 27.59 -33.41 37.70
C TYR A 205 28.40 -34.43 36.90
N ILE A 206 27.75 -35.40 36.23
CA ILE A 206 28.46 -36.31 35.29
C ILE A 206 29.19 -35.48 34.22
N ASN A 207 28.51 -34.53 33.58
CA ASN A 207 29.12 -33.73 32.53
C ASN A 207 30.19 -32.74 33.04
N GLU A 208 30.12 -32.37 34.32
CA GLU A 208 31.21 -31.65 35.01
C GLU A 208 32.36 -32.56 35.47
N LYS A 209 32.27 -33.88 35.22
CA LYS A 209 33.21 -34.92 35.69
C LYS A 209 33.29 -35.03 37.22
N LYS A 210 32.26 -34.57 37.94
CA LYS A 210 32.12 -34.67 39.40
C LYS A 210 31.36 -35.93 39.77
N TYR A 211 31.95 -37.09 39.51
CA TYR A 211 31.25 -38.37 39.61
C TYR A 211 30.76 -38.69 41.03
N SER A 212 31.51 -38.34 42.08
CA SER A 212 31.09 -38.55 43.46
C SER A 212 29.84 -37.74 43.82
N ASP A 213 29.75 -36.48 43.37
CA ASP A 213 28.58 -35.62 43.58
C ASP A 213 27.36 -36.11 42.78
N ALA A 214 27.61 -36.67 41.59
CA ALA A 214 26.59 -37.31 40.77
C ALA A 214 26.00 -38.53 41.49
N VAL A 215 26.85 -39.45 41.97
CA VAL A 215 26.43 -40.61 42.77
C VAL A 215 25.60 -40.18 43.98
N HIS A 216 26.05 -39.17 44.73
CA HIS A 216 25.30 -38.66 45.88
C HIS A 216 23.89 -38.17 45.47
N SER A 217 23.79 -37.44 44.35
CA SER A 217 22.51 -36.93 43.84
C SER A 217 21.57 -38.06 43.40
N PHE A 218 22.09 -39.12 42.77
CA PHE A 218 21.29 -40.28 42.37
C PHE A 218 20.90 -41.18 43.56
N GLN A 219 21.73 -41.26 44.59
CA GLN A 219 21.35 -41.92 45.85
C GLN A 219 20.22 -41.17 46.55
N GLN A 220 20.26 -39.83 46.53
CA GLN A 220 19.16 -39.01 47.03
C GLN A 220 17.87 -39.22 46.21
N SER A 221 17.95 -39.33 44.87
CA SER A 221 16.75 -39.63 44.06
C SER A 221 16.18 -41.01 44.35
N LEU A 222 17.03 -42.01 44.59
CA LEU A 222 16.60 -43.35 44.97
C LEU A 222 15.91 -43.36 46.35
N GLN A 223 16.52 -42.73 47.36
CA GLN A 223 15.90 -42.58 48.69
C GLN A 223 14.57 -41.84 48.62
N PHE A 224 14.48 -40.84 47.74
CA PHE A 224 13.25 -40.10 47.53
C PHE A 224 12.16 -40.98 46.88
N ALA A 225 12.52 -41.78 45.86
CA ALA A 225 11.59 -42.70 45.22
C ALA A 225 11.03 -43.73 46.22
N ASP A 226 11.89 -44.31 47.06
CA ASP A 226 11.51 -45.26 48.11
C ASP A 226 10.60 -44.62 49.17
N LYS A 227 11.01 -43.46 49.72
CA LYS A 227 10.25 -42.72 50.73
C LYS A 227 8.81 -42.40 50.31
N TYR A 228 8.61 -42.07 49.04
CA TYR A 228 7.31 -41.69 48.49
C TYR A 228 6.63 -42.82 47.70
N GLN A 229 7.16 -44.05 47.75
CA GLN A 229 6.61 -45.24 47.09
C GLN A 229 6.29 -44.97 45.61
N MET A 230 7.23 -44.31 44.93
CA MET A 230 7.08 -43.99 43.50
C MET A 230 7.07 -45.28 42.67
N SER A 231 6.53 -45.22 41.45
CA SER A 231 6.54 -46.36 40.53
C SER A 231 7.95 -46.96 40.37
N PRO A 232 8.10 -48.30 40.26
CA PRO A 232 9.39 -48.98 40.08
C PRO A 232 10.25 -48.43 38.94
N ARG A 233 9.63 -47.80 37.92
CA ARG A 233 10.35 -47.11 36.84
C ARG A 233 11.30 -46.01 37.35
N TYR A 234 10.93 -45.29 38.41
CA TYR A 234 11.76 -44.24 39.00
C TYR A 234 12.94 -44.82 39.81
N GLU A 235 12.76 -45.93 40.48
CA GLU A 235 13.89 -46.64 41.11
C GLU A 235 14.85 -47.17 40.04
N CYS A 236 14.33 -47.83 39.00
CA CYS A 236 15.11 -48.29 37.86
C CYS A 236 15.94 -47.16 37.23
N SER A 237 15.34 -45.98 37.01
CA SER A 237 16.02 -44.83 36.42
C SER A 237 17.17 -44.33 37.31
N SER A 238 17.01 -44.37 38.64
CA SER A 238 18.10 -43.99 39.57
C SER A 238 19.21 -45.04 39.58
N TYR A 239 18.85 -46.33 39.60
CA TYR A 239 19.84 -47.42 39.48
C TYR A 239 20.60 -47.35 38.16
N GLU A 240 19.92 -46.99 37.08
CA GLU A 240 20.49 -46.83 35.76
C GLU A 240 21.61 -45.79 35.76
N GLU A 241 21.31 -44.58 36.24
CA GLU A 241 22.29 -43.51 36.31
C GLU A 241 23.42 -43.82 37.31
N LEU A 242 23.13 -44.54 38.40
CA LEU A 242 24.16 -45.01 39.33
C LEU A 242 25.15 -45.98 38.68
N TYR A 243 24.69 -47.07 38.04
CA TYR A 243 25.62 -48.02 37.44
C TYR A 243 26.41 -47.39 36.30
N LYS A 244 25.79 -46.51 35.49
CA LYS A 244 26.50 -45.77 34.42
C LYS A 244 27.60 -44.89 35.01
N THR A 245 27.31 -44.20 36.11
CA THR A 245 28.29 -43.34 36.79
C THR A 245 29.44 -44.17 37.37
N TYR A 246 29.16 -45.29 38.02
CA TYR A 246 30.22 -46.18 38.53
C TYR A 246 31.04 -46.82 37.42
N LEU A 247 30.44 -47.09 36.26
CA LEU A 247 31.14 -47.58 35.09
C LEU A 247 32.16 -46.54 34.59
N LEU A 248 31.79 -45.25 34.55
CA LEU A 248 32.68 -44.13 34.25
C LEU A 248 33.82 -43.98 35.28
N MET A 249 33.52 -44.25 36.56
CA MET A 249 34.52 -44.23 37.65
C MET A 249 35.43 -45.47 37.66
N ASN A 250 35.24 -46.42 36.74
CA ASN A 250 35.91 -47.71 36.72
C ASN A 250 35.69 -48.59 37.97
N ASN A 251 34.60 -48.37 38.73
CA ASN A 251 34.23 -49.20 39.87
C ASN A 251 33.30 -50.34 39.40
N ASN A 252 33.90 -51.48 39.06
CA ASN A 252 33.18 -52.60 38.47
C ASN A 252 32.22 -53.29 39.47
N ASP A 253 32.56 -53.33 40.77
CA ASP A 253 31.73 -53.98 41.80
C ASP A 253 30.42 -53.22 42.02
N SER A 254 30.51 -51.90 42.22
CA SER A 254 29.30 -51.05 42.35
C SER A 254 28.51 -50.99 41.05
N THR A 255 29.19 -51.00 39.89
CA THR A 255 28.51 -51.11 38.59
C THR A 255 27.67 -52.38 38.55
N LEU A 256 28.26 -53.53 38.84
CA LEU A 256 27.57 -54.82 38.80
C LEU A 256 26.43 -54.88 39.82
N TYR A 257 26.61 -54.34 41.02
CA TYR A 257 25.58 -54.29 42.05
C TYR A 257 24.32 -53.54 41.58
N TYR A 258 24.48 -52.29 41.14
CA TYR A 258 23.35 -51.47 40.71
C TYR A 258 22.77 -51.92 39.37
N LEU A 259 23.60 -52.44 38.47
CA LEU A 259 23.14 -53.03 37.21
C LEU A 259 22.25 -54.26 37.45
N ASN A 260 22.61 -55.15 38.38
CA ASN A 260 21.78 -56.29 38.77
C ASN A 260 20.43 -55.84 39.35
N LYS A 261 20.43 -54.82 40.22
CA LYS A 261 19.21 -54.25 40.80
C LYS A 261 18.29 -53.69 39.71
N CYS A 262 18.84 -52.88 38.80
CA CYS A 262 18.12 -52.30 37.67
C CYS A 262 17.54 -53.39 36.76
N TYR A 263 18.37 -54.36 36.34
CA TYR A 263 17.96 -55.44 35.46
C TYR A 263 16.82 -56.28 36.04
N LYS A 264 16.95 -56.70 37.32
CA LYS A 264 15.94 -57.54 37.98
C LYS A 264 14.60 -56.79 38.09
N LEU A 265 14.65 -55.54 38.52
CA LEU A 265 13.44 -54.72 38.68
C LEU A 265 12.79 -54.42 37.32
N ALA A 266 13.58 -54.11 36.29
CA ALA A 266 13.10 -53.91 34.94
C ALA A 266 12.46 -55.19 34.36
N GLN A 267 13.03 -56.37 34.63
CA GLN A 267 12.48 -57.64 34.21
C GLN A 267 11.15 -57.96 34.91
N GLU A 268 11.08 -57.77 36.23
CA GLU A 268 9.89 -58.02 37.04
C GLU A 268 8.69 -57.17 36.60
N TYR A 269 8.92 -55.88 36.36
CA TYR A 269 7.88 -54.93 35.94
C TYR A 269 7.79 -54.75 34.42
N LYS A 270 8.47 -55.61 33.64
CA LYS A 270 8.45 -55.62 32.16
C LYS A 270 8.78 -54.26 31.53
N LEU A 271 9.72 -53.52 32.12
CA LEU A 271 10.23 -52.24 31.62
C LEU A 271 11.27 -52.50 30.51
N THR A 272 10.79 -52.86 29.32
CA THR A 272 11.59 -53.35 28.20
C THR A 272 12.65 -52.36 27.71
N ASP A 273 12.36 -51.06 27.71
CA ASP A 273 13.29 -49.99 27.33
C ASP A 273 14.52 -49.94 28.25
N ILE A 274 14.29 -49.99 29.57
CA ILE A 274 15.35 -50.01 30.59
C ILE A 274 16.10 -51.35 30.58
N LEU A 275 15.38 -52.45 30.32
CA LEU A 275 15.97 -53.78 30.21
C LEU A 275 17.00 -53.85 29.09
N VAL A 276 16.69 -53.28 27.91
CA VAL A 276 17.65 -53.22 26.78
C VAL A 276 18.92 -52.46 27.16
N GLN A 277 18.80 -51.32 27.84
CA GLN A 277 19.99 -50.57 28.27
C GLN A 277 20.82 -51.34 29.31
N SER A 278 20.15 -52.05 30.22
CA SER A 278 20.83 -52.91 31.20
C SER A 278 21.59 -54.06 30.54
N ILE A 279 21.01 -54.73 29.53
CA ILE A 279 21.69 -55.78 28.77
C ILE A 279 22.92 -55.24 28.02
N LYS A 280 22.79 -54.05 27.41
CA LYS A 280 23.93 -53.36 26.77
C LYS A 280 25.04 -53.04 27.78
N ALA A 281 24.68 -52.61 28.98
CA ALA A 281 25.63 -52.35 30.06
C ALA A 281 26.33 -53.62 30.53
N TYR A 282 25.64 -54.77 30.62
CA TYR A 282 26.29 -56.06 30.90
C TYR A 282 27.31 -56.44 29.84
N SER A 283 26.95 -56.32 28.56
CA SER A 283 27.88 -56.60 27.46
C SER A 283 29.15 -55.73 27.59
N THR A 284 28.98 -54.43 27.84
CA THR A 284 30.07 -53.47 28.02
C THR A 284 30.94 -53.82 29.23
N LEU A 285 30.33 -54.14 30.37
CA LEU A 285 31.03 -54.48 31.60
C LEU A 285 31.83 -55.78 31.46
N TYR A 286 31.22 -56.85 30.92
CA TYR A 286 31.92 -58.13 30.75
C TYR A 286 33.01 -58.07 29.68
N ASN A 287 32.87 -57.22 28.66
CA ASN A 287 33.96 -56.94 27.73
C ASN A 287 35.17 -56.32 28.46
N LYS A 288 34.91 -55.39 29.38
CA LYS A 288 35.95 -54.72 30.19
C LYS A 288 36.60 -55.66 31.22
N LEU A 289 35.84 -56.62 31.73
CA LEU A 289 36.31 -57.67 32.64
C LEU A 289 37.03 -58.83 31.91
N ASP A 290 37.31 -58.69 30.61
CA ASP A 290 37.93 -59.72 29.78
C ASP A 290 37.20 -61.07 29.82
N ASN A 291 35.87 -61.02 29.86
CA ASN A 291 35.00 -62.18 29.77
C ASN A 291 34.24 -62.19 28.44
N PRO A 292 34.88 -62.66 27.34
CA PRO A 292 34.31 -62.58 25.99
C PRO A 292 33.04 -63.43 25.84
N GLN A 293 32.93 -64.54 26.59
CA GLN A 293 31.76 -65.42 26.52
C GLN A 293 30.49 -64.70 26.99
N LYS A 294 30.51 -64.10 28.19
CA LYS A 294 29.37 -63.32 28.69
C LYS A 294 29.15 -62.04 27.90
N SER A 295 30.22 -61.37 27.47
CA SER A 295 30.13 -60.17 26.63
C SER A 295 29.36 -60.43 25.35
N LEU A 296 29.69 -61.52 24.63
CA LEU A 296 29.04 -61.92 23.39
C LEU A 296 27.59 -62.38 23.62
N LEU A 297 27.31 -63.11 24.71
CA LEU A 297 25.96 -63.50 25.09
C LEU A 297 25.04 -62.28 25.22
N TYR A 298 25.41 -61.33 26.10
CA TYR A 298 24.61 -60.12 26.30
C TYR A 298 24.59 -59.21 25.07
N LYS A 299 25.65 -59.23 24.24
CA LYS A 299 25.64 -58.52 22.96
C LYS A 299 24.58 -59.09 22.01
N GLY A 300 24.48 -60.40 21.92
CA GLY A 300 23.46 -61.08 21.11
C GLY A 300 22.04 -60.77 21.61
N GLU A 301 21.81 -60.87 22.91
CA GLU A 301 20.53 -60.50 23.53
C GLU A 301 20.17 -59.03 23.27
N TYR A 302 21.11 -58.11 23.47
CA TYR A 302 20.92 -56.69 23.19
C TYR A 302 20.49 -56.46 21.74
N LEU A 303 21.19 -57.02 20.76
CA LEU A 303 20.85 -56.84 19.34
C LEU A 303 19.45 -57.37 19.03
N SER A 304 19.10 -58.55 19.54
CA SER A 304 17.78 -59.15 19.32
C SER A 304 16.63 -58.32 19.89
N LEU A 305 16.83 -57.73 21.08
CA LEU A 305 15.80 -56.96 21.77
C LEU A 305 15.77 -55.49 21.29
N SER A 306 16.92 -54.92 20.96
CA SER A 306 17.05 -53.55 20.45
C SER A 306 16.37 -53.37 19.10
N ASP A 307 16.46 -54.35 18.19
CA ASP A 307 15.77 -54.30 16.89
C ASP A 307 14.24 -54.25 17.05
N SER A 308 13.70 -54.92 18.08
CA SER A 308 12.27 -54.93 18.39
C SER A 308 11.78 -53.58 18.93
N ILE A 309 12.56 -52.94 19.81
CA ILE A 309 12.17 -51.68 20.47
C ILE A 309 12.49 -50.46 19.61
N PHE A 310 13.72 -50.35 19.12
CA PHE A 310 14.23 -49.15 18.45
C PHE A 310 14.10 -49.25 16.93
N ASN A 311 13.13 -49.99 16.40
CA ASN A 311 12.91 -50.29 14.98
C ASN A 311 13.32 -49.13 14.04
N THR A 312 14.61 -49.07 13.70
CA THR A 312 15.24 -47.83 13.23
C THR A 312 14.85 -47.56 11.78
N ARG A 313 14.62 -48.64 11.02
CA ARG A 313 14.07 -48.57 9.67
C ARG A 313 12.70 -47.91 9.67
N GLU A 314 11.83 -48.33 10.59
CA GLU A 314 10.48 -47.78 10.67
C GLU A 314 10.49 -46.35 11.20
N PHE A 315 11.37 -46.02 12.16
CA PHE A 315 11.58 -44.63 12.59
C PHE A 315 12.00 -43.73 11.42
N ASN A 316 12.98 -44.17 10.61
CA ASN A 316 13.42 -43.42 9.42
C ASN A 316 12.30 -43.27 8.38
N ARG A 317 11.42 -44.27 8.24
CA ARG A 317 10.24 -44.19 7.38
C ARG A 317 9.28 -43.10 7.86
N VAL A 318 8.91 -43.10 9.15
CA VAL A 318 8.02 -42.08 9.75
C VAL A 318 8.65 -40.69 9.70
N LYS A 319 9.96 -40.57 9.99
CA LYS A 319 10.75 -39.33 9.84
C LYS A 319 10.69 -38.78 8.41
N SER A 320 10.84 -39.65 7.41
CA SER A 320 10.74 -39.26 5.99
C SER A 320 9.34 -38.77 5.64
N MET A 321 8.29 -39.46 6.12
CA MET A 321 6.90 -39.04 5.92
C MET A 321 6.60 -37.68 6.58
N GLN A 322 7.16 -37.44 7.78
CA GLN A 322 7.07 -36.13 8.43
C GLN A 322 7.74 -35.04 7.57
N ALA A 323 8.96 -35.28 7.09
CA ALA A 323 9.69 -34.30 6.29
C ALA A 323 8.95 -33.95 4.99
N ILE A 324 8.37 -34.95 4.32
CA ILE A 324 7.52 -34.75 3.14
C ILE A 324 6.31 -33.87 3.49
N HIS A 325 5.62 -34.15 4.61
CA HIS A 325 4.49 -33.33 5.06
C HIS A 325 4.89 -31.88 5.37
N GLU A 326 5.96 -31.66 6.13
CA GLU A 326 6.46 -30.30 6.42
C GLU A 326 6.85 -29.56 5.13
N MET A 327 7.44 -30.26 4.15
CA MET A 327 7.75 -29.70 2.82
C MET A 327 6.48 -29.33 2.06
N GLU A 328 5.46 -30.19 2.03
CA GLU A 328 4.17 -29.92 1.38
C GLU A 328 3.47 -28.70 2.01
N THR A 329 3.41 -28.62 3.34
CA THR A 329 2.84 -27.47 4.05
C THR A 329 3.60 -26.19 3.74
N THR A 330 4.94 -26.25 3.73
CA THR A 330 5.79 -25.10 3.37
C THR A 330 5.57 -24.67 1.93
N ASN A 331 5.50 -25.61 0.98
CA ASN A 331 5.24 -25.35 -0.43
C ASN A 331 3.87 -24.71 -0.64
N LYS A 332 2.82 -25.18 0.06
CA LYS A 332 1.49 -24.56 0.05
C LYS A 332 1.56 -23.11 0.53
N GLN A 333 2.19 -22.84 1.67
CA GLN A 333 2.35 -21.47 2.18
C GLN A 333 3.14 -20.58 1.23
N PHE A 334 4.23 -21.10 0.64
CA PHE A 334 5.02 -20.40 -0.35
C PHE A 334 4.18 -20.03 -1.58
N SER A 335 3.36 -20.96 -2.09
CA SER A 335 2.51 -20.72 -3.25
C SER A 335 1.46 -19.63 -3.01
N ILE A 336 0.87 -19.61 -1.81
CA ILE A 336 -0.08 -18.57 -1.39
C ILE A 336 0.63 -17.21 -1.32
N LEU A 337 1.78 -17.15 -0.64
CA LEU A 337 2.57 -15.93 -0.50
C LEU A 337 3.04 -15.39 -1.86
N TYR A 338 3.42 -16.29 -2.77
CA TYR A 338 3.84 -15.93 -4.13
C TYR A 338 2.67 -15.34 -4.93
N GLY A 339 1.49 -15.95 -4.86
CA GLY A 339 0.28 -15.42 -5.48
C GLY A 339 -0.15 -14.06 -4.91
N GLU A 340 -0.01 -13.84 -3.60
CA GLU A 340 -0.25 -12.53 -2.97
C GLU A 340 0.75 -11.47 -3.44
N LYS A 341 2.03 -11.85 -3.55
CA LYS A 341 3.09 -10.98 -4.07
C LYS A 341 2.78 -10.55 -5.50
N GLU A 342 2.41 -11.48 -6.38
CA GLU A 342 2.06 -11.20 -7.77
C GLU A 342 0.86 -10.23 -7.87
N LYS A 343 -0.19 -10.47 -7.07
CA LYS A 343 -1.34 -9.53 -6.97
C LYS A 343 -0.92 -8.13 -6.53
N LYS A 344 -0.01 -8.02 -5.55
CA LYS A 344 0.54 -6.73 -5.10
C LYS A 344 1.36 -6.06 -6.21
N GLU A 345 2.20 -6.80 -6.93
CA GLU A 345 2.98 -6.26 -8.04
C GLU A 345 2.08 -5.75 -9.18
N LEU A 346 1.03 -6.49 -9.54
CA LEU A 346 0.05 -6.04 -10.52
C LEU A 346 -0.67 -4.76 -10.06
N LYS A 347 -1.03 -4.67 -8.77
CA LYS A 347 -1.62 -3.46 -8.19
C LYS A 347 -0.67 -2.27 -8.26
N ILE A 348 0.60 -2.47 -7.91
CA ILE A 348 1.64 -1.43 -7.99
C ILE A 348 1.82 -0.98 -9.44
N LYS A 349 1.93 -1.90 -10.41
CA LYS A 349 2.02 -1.58 -11.84
C LYS A 349 0.83 -0.73 -12.30
N ARG A 350 -0.40 -1.13 -11.95
CA ARG A 350 -1.62 -0.38 -12.29
C ARG A 350 -1.62 1.03 -11.67
N GLN A 351 -1.20 1.16 -10.41
CA GLN A 351 -1.10 2.47 -9.75
C GLN A 351 -0.02 3.35 -10.39
N SER A 352 1.15 2.80 -10.73
CA SER A 352 2.23 3.54 -11.40
C SER A 352 1.80 4.06 -12.77
N LEU A 353 1.06 3.26 -13.54
CA LEU A 353 0.52 3.67 -14.83
C LEU A 353 -0.52 4.80 -14.68
N GLY A 354 -1.40 4.70 -13.68
CA GLY A 354 -2.36 5.76 -13.35
C GLY A 354 -1.67 7.07 -12.95
N LEU A 355 -0.61 6.99 -12.14
CA LEU A 355 0.16 8.16 -11.71
C LEU A 355 0.90 8.81 -12.88
N LEU A 356 1.48 8.01 -13.79
CA LEU A 356 2.11 8.51 -15.01
C LEU A 356 1.09 9.23 -15.91
N GLY A 357 -0.11 8.66 -16.06
CA GLY A 357 -1.20 9.29 -16.80
C GLY A 357 -1.66 10.62 -16.19
N PHE A 358 -1.76 10.68 -14.85
CA PHE A 358 -2.08 11.93 -14.14
C PHE A 358 -1.02 13.01 -14.36
N LEU A 359 0.28 12.66 -14.24
CA LEU A 359 1.38 13.58 -14.51
C LEU A 359 1.36 14.11 -15.96
N PHE A 360 1.06 13.24 -16.92
CA PHE A 360 0.92 13.64 -18.32
C PHE A 360 -0.26 14.60 -18.53
N GLY A 361 -1.42 14.32 -17.92
CA GLY A 361 -2.58 15.21 -17.96
C GLY A 361 -2.29 16.59 -17.35
N PHE A 362 -1.60 16.61 -16.21
CA PHE A 362 -1.18 17.86 -15.56
C PHE A 362 -0.20 18.67 -16.43
N LEU A 363 0.73 17.99 -17.11
CA LEU A 363 1.65 18.62 -18.05
C LEU A 363 0.90 19.26 -19.22
N LEU A 364 -0.08 18.56 -19.81
CA LEU A 364 -0.90 19.10 -20.90
C LEU A 364 -1.68 20.34 -20.48
N ILE A 365 -2.31 20.32 -19.29
CA ILE A 365 -3.03 21.47 -18.74
C ILE A 365 -2.06 22.64 -18.51
N SER A 366 -0.88 22.37 -17.95
CA SER A 366 0.14 23.40 -17.71
C SER A 366 0.63 24.04 -19.01
N VAL A 367 0.87 23.24 -20.05
CA VAL A 367 1.25 23.74 -21.39
C VAL A 367 0.12 24.57 -22.00
N PHE A 368 -1.12 24.12 -21.92
CA PHE A 368 -2.29 24.87 -22.39
C PHE A 368 -2.44 26.22 -21.68
N LEU A 369 -2.31 26.24 -20.35
CA LEU A 369 -2.34 27.47 -19.55
C LEU A 369 -1.19 28.42 -19.93
N LEU A 370 -0.01 27.89 -20.20
CA LEU A 370 1.14 28.69 -20.61
C LEU A 370 0.93 29.32 -21.99
N VAL A 371 0.39 28.57 -22.94
CA VAL A 371 0.06 29.08 -24.29
C VAL A 371 -1.02 30.16 -24.22
N THR A 372 -2.11 29.91 -23.49
CA THR A 372 -3.20 30.88 -23.34
C THR A 372 -2.74 32.15 -22.63
N TYR A 373 -1.87 32.03 -21.61
CA TYR A 373 -1.23 33.16 -20.96
C TYR A 373 -0.35 33.97 -21.93
N LYS A 374 0.50 33.29 -22.73
CA LYS A 374 1.34 33.95 -23.76
C LYS A 374 0.51 34.69 -24.81
N GLN A 375 -0.55 34.06 -25.32
CA GLN A 375 -1.46 34.67 -26.31
C GLN A 375 -2.17 35.90 -25.73
N LYS A 376 -2.71 35.80 -24.50
CA LYS A 376 -3.36 36.93 -23.83
C LYS A 376 -2.40 38.10 -23.60
N ARG A 377 -1.14 37.81 -23.22
CA ARG A 377 -0.11 38.83 -23.04
C ARG A 377 0.23 39.52 -24.37
N ALA A 378 0.41 38.77 -25.45
CA ALA A 378 0.67 39.32 -26.78
C ALA A 378 -0.48 40.21 -27.28
N LEU A 379 -1.73 39.76 -27.10
CA LEU A 379 -2.92 40.53 -27.48
C LEU A 379 -3.05 41.83 -26.69
N SER A 380 -2.78 41.80 -25.39
CA SER A 380 -2.78 43.01 -24.55
C SER A 380 -1.74 44.03 -24.99
N GLN A 381 -0.54 43.58 -25.38
CA GLN A 381 0.49 44.47 -25.93
C GLN A 381 0.06 45.10 -27.27
N ALA A 382 -0.59 44.34 -28.15
CA ALA A 382 -1.08 44.85 -29.42
C ALA A 382 -2.13 45.95 -29.22
N TYR A 383 -3.09 45.75 -28.31
CA TYR A 383 -4.08 46.78 -28.00
C TYR A 383 -3.45 48.04 -27.40
N LYS A 384 -2.44 47.91 -26.53
CA LYS A 384 -1.76 49.06 -25.94
C LYS A 384 -1.04 49.90 -27.00
N LYS A 385 -0.35 49.25 -27.96
CA LYS A 385 0.26 49.95 -29.11
C LYS A 385 -0.78 50.71 -29.92
N LEU A 386 -1.90 50.06 -30.21
CA LEU A 386 -2.97 50.66 -31.01
C LEU A 386 -3.64 51.84 -30.29
N TYR A 387 -3.79 51.77 -28.97
CA TYR A 387 -4.27 52.89 -28.16
C TYR A 387 -3.33 54.11 -28.24
N HIS A 388 -2.02 53.92 -28.04
CA HIS A 388 -1.07 55.03 -28.14
C HIS A 388 -1.04 55.67 -29.53
N ILE A 389 -1.10 54.87 -30.61
CA ILE A 389 -1.22 55.41 -31.99
C ILE A 389 -2.48 56.29 -32.12
N ASN A 390 -3.61 55.85 -31.55
CA ASN A 390 -4.82 56.66 -31.60
C ASN A 390 -4.69 57.96 -30.82
N GLN A 391 -4.00 57.98 -29.68
CA GLN A 391 -3.70 59.21 -28.93
C GLN A 391 -2.78 60.15 -29.72
N GLU A 392 -1.74 59.63 -30.35
CA GLU A 392 -0.85 60.41 -31.22
C GLU A 392 -1.64 61.06 -32.38
N ILE A 393 -2.58 60.31 -32.98
CA ILE A 393 -3.51 60.87 -33.98
C ILE A 393 -4.39 61.97 -33.38
N MET A 394 -4.84 61.85 -32.12
CA MET A 394 -5.60 62.93 -31.47
C MET A 394 -4.75 64.18 -31.29
N ALA A 395 -3.56 64.06 -30.71
CA ALA A 395 -2.65 65.17 -30.49
C ALA A 395 -2.28 65.87 -31.80
N SER A 396 -1.97 65.10 -32.84
CA SER A 396 -1.69 65.62 -34.18
C SER A 396 -2.88 66.37 -34.78
N ASN A 397 -4.11 65.88 -34.59
CA ASN A 397 -5.31 66.60 -35.06
C ASN A 397 -5.54 67.91 -34.30
N ASP A 398 -5.30 67.94 -32.98
CA ASP A 398 -5.43 69.15 -32.18
C ASP A 398 -4.38 70.20 -32.55
N ASP A 399 -3.14 69.77 -32.79
CA ASP A 399 -2.07 70.65 -33.28
C ASP A 399 -2.39 71.22 -34.66
N ASN A 400 -2.90 70.38 -35.58
CA ASN A 400 -3.38 70.83 -36.89
C ASN A 400 -4.53 71.85 -36.77
N LYS A 401 -5.46 71.67 -35.82
CA LYS A 401 -6.55 72.62 -35.57
C LYS A 401 -6.02 73.96 -35.07
N LYS A 402 -5.11 73.96 -34.08
CA LYS A 402 -4.47 75.19 -33.58
C LYS A 402 -3.69 75.91 -34.68
N LEU A 403 -2.96 75.15 -35.51
CA LEU A 403 -2.19 75.71 -36.61
C LEU A 403 -3.10 76.38 -37.65
N ARG A 404 -4.25 75.78 -37.97
CA ARG A 404 -5.27 76.39 -38.84
C ARG A 404 -5.82 77.69 -38.29
N GLN A 405 -6.17 77.72 -37.00
CA GLN A 405 -6.65 78.94 -36.34
C GLN A 405 -5.61 80.07 -36.38
N GLN A 406 -4.33 79.75 -36.20
CA GLN A 406 -3.24 80.72 -36.35
C GLN A 406 -3.10 81.23 -37.79
N TYR A 407 -3.33 80.38 -38.80
CA TYR A 407 -3.33 80.82 -40.20
C TYR A 407 -4.53 81.72 -40.52
N GLU A 408 -5.73 81.39 -40.02
CA GLU A 408 -6.94 82.21 -40.18
C GLU A 408 -6.80 83.58 -39.53
N GLU A 409 -6.22 83.65 -38.33
CA GLU A 409 -5.94 84.91 -37.63
C GLU A 409 -4.96 85.80 -38.42
N LYS A 410 -3.94 85.20 -39.04
CA LYS A 410 -2.99 85.91 -39.92
C LYS A 410 -3.65 86.41 -41.20
N LEU A 411 -4.61 85.67 -41.77
CA LEU A 411 -5.31 86.03 -43.01
C LEU A 411 -6.22 87.26 -42.85
N HIS A 412 -6.73 87.52 -41.64
CA HIS A 412 -7.62 88.66 -41.33
C HIS A 412 -6.90 90.03 -41.18
N THR A 413 -5.56 90.09 -41.27
CA THR A 413 -4.79 91.33 -41.03
C THR A 413 -4.25 92.05 -42.28
N VAL A 414 -4.62 91.62 -43.50
CA VAL A 414 -4.16 92.24 -44.76
C VAL A 414 -5.30 92.99 -45.47
N PRO A 415 -5.18 94.30 -45.77
CA PRO A 415 -6.25 95.09 -46.42
C PRO A 415 -6.42 94.74 -47.91
N ILE A 416 -7.67 94.58 -48.34
CA ILE A 416 -8.07 94.25 -49.72
C ILE A 416 -8.02 95.51 -50.62
N MET A 417 -7.18 95.50 -51.65
CA MET A 417 -7.28 96.40 -52.82
C MET A 417 -7.64 95.57 -54.06
N SER A 418 -8.75 95.92 -54.71
CA SER A 418 -9.09 95.45 -56.07
C SER A 418 -8.13 96.06 -57.09
N PRO A 419 -7.77 95.36 -58.19
CA PRO A 419 -8.36 95.75 -59.48
C PRO A 419 -8.45 94.64 -60.58
N LYS A 420 -9.52 94.76 -61.38
CA LYS A 420 -9.62 94.79 -62.86
C LYS A 420 -8.95 93.77 -63.79
N ASP A 421 -9.81 93.37 -64.74
CA ASP A 421 -9.60 93.22 -66.19
C ASP A 421 -8.68 92.10 -66.72
N GLN A 422 -9.36 91.04 -67.16
CA GLN A 422 -9.24 90.30 -68.43
C GLN A 422 -7.90 90.39 -69.18
N LYS A 423 -7.32 89.22 -69.50
CA LYS A 423 -7.34 88.60 -70.84
C LYS A 423 -6.32 87.47 -70.98
N GLN A 424 -6.73 86.48 -71.79
CA GLN A 424 -5.89 85.65 -72.68
C GLN A 424 -4.93 84.68 -71.95
N GLU A 425 -4.71 83.44 -72.37
CA GLU A 425 -4.84 82.78 -73.66
C GLU A 425 -4.52 81.28 -73.46
N LYS A 426 -4.81 80.49 -74.50
CA LYS A 426 -4.29 79.15 -74.86
C LYS A 426 -5.09 77.96 -74.32
N ASP A 427 -5.95 77.33 -75.13
CA ASP A 427 -5.69 76.58 -76.38
C ASP A 427 -4.50 75.62 -76.28
N ILE A 428 -4.78 74.31 -76.34
CA ILE A 428 -4.37 73.40 -77.43
C ILE A 428 -4.83 71.96 -77.11
N LEU A 429 -5.69 71.45 -78.01
CA LEU A 429 -5.91 70.06 -78.51
C LEU A 429 -6.19 68.91 -77.50
N SER A 430 -7.10 67.97 -77.73
CA SER A 430 -7.97 67.63 -78.87
C SER A 430 -8.89 66.47 -78.46
N GLU A 431 -10.20 66.73 -78.44
CA GLU A 431 -11.28 65.86 -78.92
C GLU A 431 -11.03 65.55 -80.42
N ASP A 432 -11.54 64.51 -81.08
CA ASP A 432 -12.46 63.41 -80.79
C ASP A 432 -12.40 62.53 -82.07
N ASP A 433 -12.68 61.23 -81.99
CA ASP A 433 -14.05 60.73 -82.12
C ASP A 433 -14.18 59.28 -82.62
N ALA A 434 -15.26 58.70 -82.13
CA ALA A 434 -16.08 57.62 -82.70
C ALA A 434 -15.59 56.17 -82.58
N LEU A 435 -16.24 55.42 -81.68
CA LEU A 435 -17.33 54.52 -82.07
C LEU A 435 -18.14 54.00 -80.86
N ASN A 436 -19.34 54.60 -80.74
CA ASN A 436 -20.65 53.94 -80.74
C ASN A 436 -21.17 53.10 -79.55
N THR A 437 -22.32 53.61 -79.08
CA THR A 437 -23.60 52.93 -78.77
C THR A 437 -23.90 52.34 -77.38
N LYS A 438 -24.73 53.12 -76.65
CA LYS A 438 -25.99 52.80 -75.92
C LYS A 438 -25.86 51.85 -74.72
N SER A 439 -26.34 52.18 -73.51
CA SER A 439 -27.56 52.92 -73.09
C SER A 439 -27.31 53.53 -71.69
N ALA A 440 -27.38 54.84 -71.42
CA ALA A 440 -28.45 55.82 -71.62
C ALA A 440 -29.78 55.41 -70.97
N GLU A 441 -29.99 55.89 -69.73
CA GLU A 441 -31.26 56.16 -69.01
C GLU A 441 -30.93 56.10 -67.50
N THR A 442 -30.46 57.15 -66.83
CA THR A 442 -31.27 58.33 -66.46
C THR A 442 -30.32 59.39 -65.88
N SER A 443 -29.77 60.26 -66.72
CA SER A 443 -29.00 61.44 -66.29
C SER A 443 -29.33 62.64 -67.17
N LEU A 444 -30.57 63.12 -67.10
CA LEU A 444 -30.97 64.39 -67.69
C LEU A 444 -31.92 65.15 -66.76
N LYS A 445 -31.34 65.86 -65.80
CA LYS A 445 -31.70 67.23 -65.44
C LYS A 445 -30.67 67.81 -64.48
N TYR A 446 -30.36 69.10 -64.66
CA TYR A 446 -29.33 69.92 -64.02
C TYR A 446 -27.96 69.96 -64.73
N GLN A 447 -27.96 70.35 -66.01
CA GLN A 447 -27.01 71.37 -66.46
C GLN A 447 -27.59 72.74 -66.10
N ALA A 448 -27.07 73.31 -65.03
CA ALA A 448 -26.94 74.73 -64.70
C ALA A 448 -26.42 74.78 -63.25
N ASN A 449 -25.34 75.53 -63.03
CA ASN A 449 -24.61 75.76 -61.77
C ASN A 449 -23.60 74.67 -61.35
N THR A 450 -22.47 74.63 -62.06
CA THR A 450 -21.18 74.26 -61.45
C THR A 450 -20.75 75.43 -60.57
N LEU A 451 -20.50 75.19 -59.28
CA LEU A 451 -19.90 76.21 -58.40
C LEU A 451 -18.54 76.61 -58.98
N THR A 452 -18.29 77.91 -59.09
CA THR A 452 -16.94 78.44 -59.37
C THR A 452 -15.99 78.05 -58.24
N ASP A 453 -14.68 77.95 -58.51
CA ASP A 453 -13.69 77.54 -57.49
C ASP A 453 -13.75 78.42 -56.23
N GLN A 454 -14.05 79.71 -56.39
CA GLN A 454 -14.26 80.64 -55.28
C GLN A 454 -15.53 80.30 -54.47
N GLN A 455 -16.64 79.93 -55.11
CA GLN A 455 -17.87 79.52 -54.43
C GLN A 455 -17.71 78.15 -53.75
N LYS A 456 -16.93 77.24 -54.32
CA LYS A 456 -16.57 75.97 -53.68
C LYS A 456 -15.74 76.21 -52.43
N GLN A 457 -14.76 77.11 -52.47
CA GLN A 457 -13.94 77.45 -51.32
C GLN A 457 -14.79 78.07 -50.19
N LEU A 458 -15.64 79.04 -50.49
CA LEU A 458 -16.55 79.65 -49.51
C LEU A 458 -17.51 78.62 -48.87
N LEU A 459 -18.01 77.68 -49.68
CA LEU A 459 -18.88 76.61 -49.19
C LEU A 459 -18.09 75.60 -48.34
N LEU A 460 -16.86 75.26 -48.73
CA LEU A 460 -15.96 74.41 -47.95
C LEU A 460 -15.62 75.06 -46.60
N ASP A 461 -15.31 76.35 -46.58
CA ASP A 461 -15.01 77.10 -45.36
C ASP A 461 -16.23 77.13 -44.44
N SER A 462 -17.43 77.33 -44.99
CA SER A 462 -18.70 77.27 -44.24
C SER A 462 -18.98 75.86 -43.69
N ILE A 463 -18.70 74.82 -44.48
CA ILE A 463 -18.82 73.42 -44.03
C ILE A 463 -17.83 73.15 -42.88
N ASN A 464 -16.58 73.60 -43.01
CA ASN A 464 -15.56 73.43 -41.98
C ASN A 464 -15.92 74.20 -40.72
N GLN A 465 -16.46 75.42 -40.85
CA GLN A 465 -16.93 76.20 -39.70
C GLN A 465 -17.99 75.44 -38.89
N ILE A 466 -18.98 74.84 -39.56
CA ILE A 466 -19.99 74.03 -38.87
C ILE A 466 -19.36 72.75 -38.29
N MET A 467 -18.56 72.02 -39.06
CA MET A 467 -18.08 70.70 -38.65
C MET A 467 -16.93 70.73 -37.62
N GLU A 468 -16.09 71.76 -37.61
CA GLU A 468 -14.93 71.88 -36.73
C GLU A 468 -15.16 72.77 -35.50
N ASN A 469 -16.09 73.74 -35.59
CA ASN A 469 -16.32 74.74 -34.55
C ASN A 469 -17.69 74.64 -33.87
N THR A 470 -18.57 73.73 -34.31
CA THR A 470 -19.84 73.45 -33.64
C THR A 470 -19.97 71.97 -33.30
N TYR A 471 -20.79 71.64 -32.29
CA TYR A 471 -21.12 70.26 -31.95
C TYR A 471 -22.42 69.77 -32.64
N GLU A 472 -22.93 70.49 -33.64
CA GLU A 472 -24.17 70.15 -34.34
C GLU A 472 -24.14 68.74 -34.95
N PHE A 473 -22.97 68.28 -35.38
CA PHE A 473 -22.79 66.92 -35.92
C PHE A 473 -23.06 65.81 -34.89
N CYS A 474 -23.11 66.13 -33.59
CA CYS A 474 -23.45 65.19 -32.51
C CYS A 474 -24.95 64.97 -32.35
N ASN A 475 -25.81 65.76 -33.02
CA ASN A 475 -27.26 65.58 -32.96
C ASN A 475 -27.70 64.38 -33.83
N ASP A 476 -28.70 63.62 -33.37
CA ASP A 476 -29.13 62.38 -34.04
C ASP A 476 -29.97 62.64 -35.31
N ASP A 477 -30.46 63.86 -35.49
CA ASP A 477 -31.17 64.39 -36.66
C ASP A 477 -30.24 65.11 -37.65
N PHE A 478 -28.95 65.23 -37.34
CA PHE A 478 -27.96 65.87 -38.21
C PHE A 478 -27.76 65.04 -39.49
N SER A 479 -28.32 65.55 -40.57
CA SER A 479 -28.31 64.95 -41.91
C SER A 479 -27.64 65.87 -42.92
N LEU A 480 -27.31 65.35 -44.11
CA LEU A 480 -26.77 66.15 -45.21
C LEU A 480 -27.64 67.38 -45.52
N ASN A 481 -28.97 67.22 -45.42
CA ASN A 481 -29.91 68.32 -45.61
C ASN A 481 -29.78 69.38 -44.52
N LYS A 482 -29.61 68.98 -43.26
CA LYS A 482 -29.42 69.90 -42.14
C LYS A 482 -28.11 70.68 -42.28
N LEU A 483 -27.01 70.01 -42.66
CA LEU A 483 -25.74 70.67 -42.95
C LEU A 483 -25.90 71.69 -44.10
N ALA A 484 -26.60 71.31 -45.18
CA ALA A 484 -26.88 72.21 -46.29
C ALA A 484 -27.65 73.47 -45.87
N THR A 485 -28.67 73.33 -45.00
CA THR A 485 -29.38 74.48 -44.43
C THR A 485 -28.46 75.37 -43.60
N LEU A 486 -27.59 74.79 -42.76
CA LEU A 486 -26.70 75.56 -41.88
C LEU A 486 -25.64 76.37 -42.64
N VAL A 487 -25.17 75.86 -43.79
CA VAL A 487 -24.22 76.57 -44.65
C VAL A 487 -24.90 77.41 -45.74
N ASN A 488 -26.23 77.61 -45.65
CA ASN A 488 -27.04 78.35 -46.61
C ASN A 488 -26.86 77.88 -48.07
N SER A 489 -26.83 76.56 -48.29
CA SER A 489 -26.66 75.93 -49.60
C SER A 489 -27.65 74.78 -49.80
N ASN A 490 -27.47 73.98 -50.85
CA ASN A 490 -28.25 72.77 -51.09
C ASN A 490 -27.42 71.49 -50.91
N SER A 491 -28.11 70.40 -50.60
CA SER A 491 -27.50 69.10 -50.30
C SER A 491 -26.66 68.54 -51.46
N LYS A 492 -27.00 68.88 -52.71
CA LYS A 492 -26.24 68.45 -53.89
C LYS A 492 -24.85 69.09 -53.88
N TYR A 493 -24.75 70.40 -53.64
CA TYR A 493 -23.48 71.12 -53.58
C TYR A 493 -22.65 70.74 -52.37
N VAL A 494 -23.26 70.59 -51.20
CA VAL A 494 -22.55 70.15 -49.99
C VAL A 494 -21.98 68.73 -50.17
N SER A 495 -22.78 67.81 -50.72
CA SER A 495 -22.29 66.46 -51.04
C SER A 495 -21.20 66.48 -52.10
N GLN A 496 -21.34 67.32 -53.13
CA GLN A 496 -20.32 67.48 -54.16
C GLN A 496 -18.99 67.96 -53.56
N VAL A 497 -19.00 69.01 -52.74
CA VAL A 497 -17.79 69.53 -52.09
C VAL A 497 -17.16 68.49 -51.15
N ILE A 498 -17.95 67.77 -50.35
CA ILE A 498 -17.41 66.74 -49.46
C ILE A 498 -16.79 65.58 -50.24
N ASN A 499 -17.43 65.11 -51.31
CA ASN A 499 -16.90 64.05 -52.15
C ASN A 499 -15.68 64.50 -52.97
N GLU A 500 -15.65 65.73 -53.47
CA GLU A 500 -14.52 66.24 -54.25
C GLU A 500 -13.29 66.53 -53.37
N VAL A 501 -13.47 67.11 -52.18
CA VAL A 501 -12.36 67.54 -51.30
C VAL A 501 -11.90 66.42 -50.38
N TYR A 502 -12.83 65.69 -49.76
CA TYR A 502 -12.50 64.67 -48.78
C TYR A 502 -12.57 63.25 -49.34
N HIS A 503 -13.01 63.08 -50.60
CA HIS A 503 -13.20 61.78 -51.26
C HIS A 503 -14.08 60.81 -50.45
N LYS A 504 -15.09 61.36 -49.76
CA LYS A 504 -15.97 60.65 -48.83
C LYS A 504 -17.42 60.98 -49.08
N ASN A 505 -18.28 59.98 -48.93
CA ASN A 505 -19.72 60.24 -48.77
C ASN A 505 -19.98 60.89 -47.40
N PHE A 506 -21.14 61.55 -47.27
CA PHE A 506 -21.51 62.27 -46.05
C PHE A 506 -21.49 61.39 -44.79
N ASN A 507 -21.91 60.13 -44.88
CA ASN A 507 -21.94 59.21 -43.72
C ASN A 507 -20.54 58.85 -43.24
N THR A 508 -19.60 58.60 -44.15
CA THR A 508 -18.19 58.38 -43.78
C THR A 508 -17.60 59.65 -43.18
N TYR A 509 -17.89 60.80 -43.81
CA TYR A 509 -17.41 62.10 -43.36
C TYR A 509 -17.87 62.44 -41.94
N ILE A 510 -19.18 62.42 -41.66
CA ILE A 510 -19.72 62.70 -40.32
C ILE A 510 -19.22 61.71 -39.26
N ASN A 511 -19.09 60.42 -39.62
CA ASN A 511 -18.64 59.39 -38.67
C ASN A 511 -17.19 59.64 -38.22
N GLU A 512 -16.30 60.12 -39.09
CA GLU A 512 -14.94 60.46 -38.67
C GLU A 512 -14.92 61.58 -37.62
N PHE A 513 -15.76 62.60 -37.78
CA PHE A 513 -15.92 63.67 -36.79
C PHE A 513 -16.51 63.14 -35.48
N ARG A 514 -17.56 62.32 -35.56
CA ARG A 514 -18.17 61.69 -34.38
C ARG A 514 -17.22 60.75 -33.65
N ILE A 515 -16.38 59.98 -34.35
CA ILE A 515 -15.38 59.10 -33.71
C ILE A 515 -14.19 59.90 -33.17
N ARG A 516 -13.81 61.02 -33.80
CA ARG A 516 -12.86 61.97 -33.22
C ARG A 516 -13.37 62.47 -31.87
N GLU A 517 -14.60 62.98 -31.83
CA GLU A 517 -15.22 63.42 -30.58
C GLU A 517 -15.40 62.27 -29.58
N ALA A 518 -15.76 61.07 -30.04
CA ALA A 518 -15.85 59.89 -29.19
C ALA A 518 -14.53 59.57 -28.48
N ARG A 519 -13.41 59.67 -29.19
CA ARG A 519 -12.08 59.44 -28.60
C ARG A 519 -11.80 60.45 -27.47
N ILE A 520 -12.14 61.72 -27.68
CA ILE A 520 -12.00 62.78 -26.66
C ILE A 520 -12.85 62.44 -25.43
N ARG A 521 -14.14 62.17 -25.60
CA ARG A 521 -15.06 61.82 -24.50
C ARG A 521 -14.64 60.53 -23.79
N LEU A 522 -14.06 59.56 -24.48
CA LEU A 522 -13.60 58.31 -23.86
C LEU A 522 -12.28 58.47 -23.09
N THR A 523 -11.47 59.50 -23.40
CA THR A 523 -10.26 59.85 -22.63
C THR A 523 -10.50 60.86 -21.52
N ASP A 524 -11.54 61.70 -21.64
CA ASP A 524 -11.92 62.67 -20.61
C ASP A 524 -12.66 61.99 -19.46
N LEU A 525 -11.87 61.44 -18.54
CA LEU A 525 -12.39 60.69 -17.41
C LEU A 525 -13.05 61.57 -16.34
N ASP A 526 -12.77 62.86 -16.32
CA ASP A 526 -13.35 63.78 -15.34
C ASP A 526 -14.79 64.12 -15.69
N ASN A 527 -15.06 64.42 -16.97
CA ASN A 527 -16.40 64.78 -17.43
C ASN A 527 -17.22 63.58 -17.87
N TYR A 528 -16.60 62.57 -18.49
CA TYR A 528 -17.30 61.46 -19.14
C TYR A 528 -17.00 60.08 -18.54
N GLY A 529 -16.11 59.97 -17.55
CA GLY A 529 -15.68 58.68 -16.98
C GLY A 529 -16.77 57.83 -16.35
N HIS A 530 -17.88 58.44 -15.94
CA HIS A 530 -19.05 57.76 -15.36
C HIS A 530 -20.11 57.38 -16.39
N TYR A 531 -19.97 57.82 -17.65
CA TYR A 531 -20.92 57.50 -18.71
C TYR A 531 -20.67 56.09 -19.25
N THR A 532 -21.77 55.38 -19.52
CA THR A 532 -21.70 54.11 -20.24
C THR A 532 -21.32 54.35 -21.70
N ILE A 533 -20.71 53.36 -22.35
CA ILE A 533 -20.41 53.41 -23.79
C ILE A 533 -21.68 53.71 -24.63
N LYS A 534 -22.84 53.22 -24.18
CA LYS A 534 -24.14 53.51 -24.78
C LYS A 534 -24.50 54.99 -24.68
N ALA A 535 -24.38 55.59 -23.50
CA ALA A 535 -24.66 57.01 -23.29
C ALA A 535 -23.71 57.92 -24.09
N ILE A 536 -22.43 57.54 -24.20
CA ILE A 536 -21.46 58.25 -25.06
C ILE A 536 -21.89 58.14 -26.53
N ALA A 537 -22.28 56.94 -27.00
CA ALA A 537 -22.75 56.75 -28.37
C ALA A 537 -23.99 57.62 -28.71
N GLU A 538 -24.97 57.65 -27.80
CA GLU A 538 -26.18 58.47 -27.93
C GLU A 538 -25.84 59.96 -27.97
N SER A 539 -24.92 60.42 -27.11
CA SER A 539 -24.46 61.82 -27.08
C SER A 539 -23.71 62.29 -28.34
N LEU A 540 -23.33 61.36 -29.22
CA LEU A 540 -22.66 61.61 -30.50
C LEU A 540 -23.60 61.44 -31.69
N GLY A 541 -24.90 61.20 -31.45
CA GLY A 541 -25.92 61.10 -32.48
C GLY A 541 -26.05 59.71 -33.10
N TYR A 542 -25.56 58.66 -32.42
CA TYR A 542 -25.78 57.27 -32.84
C TYR A 542 -27.02 56.69 -32.17
N LYS A 543 -27.98 56.22 -33.00
CA LYS A 543 -29.20 55.53 -32.53
C LYS A 543 -28.95 54.08 -32.07
N SER A 544 -27.79 53.51 -32.41
CA SER A 544 -27.41 52.13 -32.08
C SER A 544 -25.97 52.09 -31.59
N THR A 545 -25.80 51.59 -30.35
CA THR A 545 -24.48 51.36 -29.74
C THR A 545 -23.67 50.33 -30.52
N THR A 546 -24.32 49.37 -31.19
CA THR A 546 -23.66 48.38 -32.04
C THR A 546 -23.05 49.04 -33.28
N THR A 547 -23.80 49.93 -33.94
CA THR A 547 -23.30 50.70 -35.09
C THR A 547 -22.12 51.58 -34.66
N PHE A 548 -22.25 52.30 -33.55
CA PHE A 548 -21.16 53.08 -32.98
C PHE A 548 -19.92 52.22 -32.68
N THR A 549 -20.09 51.08 -32.00
CA THR A 549 -18.99 50.20 -31.63
C THR A 549 -18.25 49.66 -32.85
N ASN A 550 -18.98 49.30 -33.91
CA ASN A 550 -18.40 48.80 -35.15
C ASN A 550 -17.63 49.91 -35.91
N VAL A 551 -18.21 51.11 -36.02
CA VAL A 551 -17.57 52.27 -36.68
C VAL A 551 -16.35 52.75 -35.87
N PHE A 552 -16.47 52.81 -34.55
CA PHE A 552 -15.35 53.15 -33.67
C PHE A 552 -14.21 52.13 -33.81
N LYS A 553 -14.54 50.84 -33.83
CA LYS A 553 -13.54 49.77 -34.01
C LYS A 553 -12.94 49.77 -35.41
N SER A 554 -13.70 50.07 -36.47
CA SER A 554 -13.15 50.13 -37.82
C SER A 554 -12.17 51.28 -38.00
N ILE A 555 -12.39 52.40 -37.30
CA ILE A 555 -11.51 53.58 -37.38
C ILE A 555 -10.32 53.48 -36.42
N THR A 556 -10.52 53.00 -35.19
CA THR A 556 -9.47 52.98 -34.15
C THR A 556 -8.78 51.63 -33.99
N GLY A 557 -9.34 50.56 -34.57
CA GLY A 557 -8.88 49.17 -34.45
C GLY A 557 -9.25 48.47 -33.13
N ILE A 558 -9.70 49.20 -32.10
CA ILE A 558 -10.13 48.67 -30.79
C ILE A 558 -11.56 49.08 -30.46
N THR A 559 -12.23 48.34 -29.58
CA THR A 559 -13.59 48.71 -29.14
C THR A 559 -13.56 49.92 -28.20
N PRO A 560 -14.63 50.72 -28.13
CA PRO A 560 -14.75 51.83 -27.19
C PRO A 560 -14.48 51.43 -25.73
N SER A 561 -14.91 50.22 -25.33
CA SER A 561 -14.68 49.67 -23.99
C SER A 561 -13.21 49.40 -23.68
N ILE A 562 -12.45 48.87 -24.65
CA ILE A 562 -11.00 48.67 -24.50
C ILE A 562 -10.31 50.03 -24.46
N PHE A 563 -10.72 50.95 -25.32
CA PHE A 563 -10.20 52.31 -25.41
C PHE A 563 -10.37 53.08 -24.08
N GLN A 564 -11.57 53.07 -23.50
CA GLN A 564 -11.86 53.72 -22.22
C GLN A 564 -11.09 53.07 -21.06
N ARG A 565 -11.01 51.73 -21.02
CA ARG A 565 -10.22 51.02 -19.99
C ARG A 565 -8.74 51.40 -20.06
N MET A 566 -8.19 51.54 -21.26
CA MET A 566 -6.79 51.96 -21.45
C MET A 566 -6.56 53.39 -20.96
N ALA A 567 -7.48 54.30 -21.24
CA ALA A 567 -7.44 55.66 -20.69
C ALA A 567 -7.44 55.66 -19.14
N GLN A 568 -8.29 54.84 -18.52
CA GLN A 568 -8.33 54.69 -17.06
C GLN A 568 -7.04 54.13 -16.48
N GLU A 569 -6.43 53.14 -17.16
CA GLU A 569 -5.15 52.56 -16.76
C GLU A 569 -4.01 53.58 -16.87
N GLU A 570 -3.98 54.41 -17.92
CA GLU A 570 -2.97 55.44 -18.10
C GLU A 570 -3.10 56.58 -17.08
N LYS A 571 -4.31 57.11 -16.85
CA LYS A 571 -4.55 58.13 -15.81
C LYS A 571 -4.11 57.63 -14.43
N LYS A 572 -4.38 56.36 -14.09
CA LYS A 572 -3.86 55.75 -12.85
C LYS A 572 -2.34 55.66 -12.82
N LEU A 573 -1.69 55.39 -13.95
CA LEU A 573 -0.24 55.33 -14.06
C LEU A 573 0.39 56.73 -13.91
N GLU A 574 -0.25 57.77 -14.46
CA GLU A 574 0.15 59.16 -14.30
C GLU A 574 0.03 59.63 -12.85
N PHE A 575 -1.11 59.37 -12.19
CA PHE A 575 -1.26 59.65 -10.76
C PHE A 575 -0.16 58.98 -9.93
N LYS A 576 0.14 57.71 -10.21
CA LYS A 576 1.20 56.98 -9.51
C LYS A 576 2.59 57.55 -9.77
N LYS A 577 2.87 58.06 -10.98
CA LYS A 577 4.13 58.74 -11.30
C LYS A 577 4.23 60.09 -10.57
N MET A 578 3.13 60.84 -10.50
CA MET A 578 3.05 62.10 -9.75
C MET A 578 3.28 61.87 -8.25
N GLU A 579 2.65 60.87 -7.64
CA GLU A 579 2.90 60.50 -6.23
C GLU A 579 4.37 60.13 -5.97
N ILE A 580 5.00 59.39 -6.88
CA ILE A 580 6.42 59.02 -6.77
C ILE A 580 7.33 60.26 -6.91
N GLN A 581 6.98 61.19 -7.80
CA GLN A 581 7.72 62.42 -8.03
C GLN A 581 7.58 63.39 -6.85
N ASP A 582 6.39 63.52 -6.25
CA ASP A 582 6.16 64.28 -5.02
C ASP A 582 6.90 63.68 -3.81
N CYS A 583 6.96 62.36 -3.70
CA CYS A 583 7.79 61.68 -2.69
C CYS A 583 9.30 61.89 -2.89
N GLN A 584 9.77 62.06 -4.12
CA GLN A 584 11.18 62.36 -4.42
C GLN A 584 11.51 63.84 -4.20
N THR A 585 10.56 64.75 -4.43
CA THR A 585 10.75 66.19 -4.25
C THR A 585 10.71 66.57 -2.77
N ASN A 586 9.81 65.96 -1.97
CA ASN A 586 9.76 66.12 -0.50
C ASN A 586 10.90 65.40 0.26
N ARG A 587 11.80 64.69 -0.42
CA ARG A 587 13.04 64.16 0.18
C ARG A 587 14.26 65.07 -0.01
N ASN A 588 14.16 66.10 -0.86
CA ASN A 588 15.24 67.03 -1.18
C ASN A 588 14.97 68.47 -0.68
N THR A 589 13.94 68.63 0.16
CA THR A 589 13.66 69.78 1.03
C THR A 589 13.57 69.26 2.45
#